data_AF-A0A2G9M3P4-F1
#
_entry.id   AF-A0A2G9M3P4-F1
#
_cell.length_a   1.000
_cell.length_b   1.000
_cell.length_c   1.000
_cell.angle_alpha   90.00
_cell.angle_beta   90.00
_cell.angle_gamma   90.00
#
_symmetry.space_group_name_H-M   'P 1'
#
loop_
_entity.id
_entity.type
_entity.pdbx_description
1 polymer ?
#
loop_
_entity_poly.entity_id
_entity_poly.type
_entity_poly.pdbx_seq_one_letter_code
_entity_poly.pdbx_strand_id
1 'polypeptide(L)'
;MAIECTVPKELLEIFRKQAEQKITVEGWAKQGRNAEVKIDNFVHCWVTEEAFKQILISKGIWFRYRGMYFGDSQGAGADFTVKIDGKEVTVGLRSIAPDSLEKWKSVAYPDDRFRLEQDKIADHHIVCNHKDGFSRFFGIISKEELLKELEISRRLYSRKNQEYFRVIPLEKFRFDELEKLLEKMERV
;
A
#
# COMPACT_ATOMS: atom_id res chain seq x y z
N MET A 1 -14.18 -7.64 9.39
CA MET A 1 -14.44 -6.25 9.80
C MET A 1 -13.44 -5.37 9.06
N ALA A 2 -13.78 -4.12 8.75
CA ALA A 2 -12.91 -3.20 8.02
C ALA A 2 -13.19 -1.76 8.45
N ILE A 3 -12.17 -0.89 8.39
CA ILE A 3 -12.36 0.56 8.45
C ILE A 3 -12.66 1.03 7.03
N GLU A 4 -13.67 1.88 6.86
CA GLU A 4 -14.13 2.37 5.56
C GLU A 4 -13.94 3.88 5.43
N CYS A 5 -13.54 4.32 4.24
CA CYS A 5 -13.45 5.73 3.87
C CYS A 5 -13.80 5.89 2.39
N THR A 6 -14.54 6.95 2.06
CA THR A 6 -14.88 7.28 0.67
C THR A 6 -13.89 8.28 0.12
N VAL A 7 -13.58 8.15 -1.17
CA VAL A 7 -12.76 9.14 -1.91
C VAL A 7 -13.62 9.74 -3.02
N PRO A 8 -13.68 11.07 -3.16
CA PRO A 8 -14.38 11.74 -4.25
C PRO A 8 -14.01 11.19 -5.63
N LYS A 9 -15.00 11.03 -6.51
CA LYS A 9 -14.78 10.47 -7.86
C LYS A 9 -13.86 11.36 -8.70
N GLU A 10 -13.91 12.66 -8.49
CA GLU A 10 -13.09 13.66 -9.16
C GLU A 10 -11.60 13.42 -8.87
N LEU A 11 -11.25 12.94 -7.67
CA LEU A 11 -9.87 12.58 -7.33
C LEU A 11 -9.39 11.33 -8.06
N LEU A 12 -10.27 10.36 -8.35
CA LEU A 12 -9.91 9.19 -9.15
C LEU A 12 -9.49 9.59 -10.58
N GLU A 13 -10.20 10.54 -11.17
CA GLU A 13 -9.85 11.06 -12.50
C GLU A 13 -8.50 11.80 -12.49
N ILE A 14 -8.23 12.56 -11.43
CA ILE A 14 -6.95 13.25 -11.24
C ILE A 14 -5.82 12.22 -11.10
N PHE A 15 -5.99 11.22 -10.22
CA PHE A 15 -4.99 10.15 -10.04
C PHE A 15 -4.74 9.36 -11.31
N ARG A 16 -5.79 9.09 -12.10
CA ARG A 16 -5.62 8.41 -13.40
C ARG A 16 -4.76 9.22 -14.35
N LYS A 17 -5.05 10.51 -14.53
CA LYS A 17 -4.23 11.40 -15.38
C LYS A 17 -2.79 11.48 -14.89
N GLN A 18 -2.57 11.54 -13.58
CA GLN A 18 -1.24 11.56 -12.98
C GLN A 18 -0.48 10.24 -13.20
N ALA A 19 -1.17 9.10 -13.13
CA ALA A 19 -0.57 7.80 -13.37
C ALA A 19 -0.18 7.63 -14.84
N GLU A 20 -1.04 8.06 -15.76
CA GLU A 20 -0.75 8.10 -17.20
C GLU A 20 0.48 8.97 -17.52
N GLN A 21 0.57 10.16 -16.91
CA GLN A 21 1.73 11.03 -17.03
C GLN A 21 3.00 10.37 -16.49
N LYS A 22 2.94 9.77 -15.30
CA LYS A 22 4.07 9.05 -14.68
C LYS A 22 4.59 7.94 -15.58
N ILE A 23 3.70 7.09 -16.07
CA ILE A 23 4.00 5.96 -16.96
C ILE A 23 4.64 6.42 -18.28
N THR A 24 4.17 7.56 -18.80
CA THR A 24 4.72 8.19 -20.01
C THR A 24 6.14 8.72 -19.77
N VAL A 25 6.33 9.49 -18.69
CA VAL A 25 7.63 10.09 -18.34
C VAL A 25 8.68 9.03 -18.05
N GLU A 26 8.32 7.98 -17.32
CA GLU A 26 9.22 6.87 -16.99
C GLU A 26 9.42 5.88 -18.16
N GLY A 27 8.73 6.09 -19.29
CA GLY A 27 8.94 5.33 -20.52
C GLY A 27 8.57 3.85 -20.44
N TRP A 28 7.61 3.47 -19.60
CA TRP A 28 7.28 2.06 -19.32
C TRP A 28 6.86 1.30 -20.57
N ALA A 29 6.08 1.93 -21.46
CA ALA A 29 5.68 1.33 -22.73
C ALA A 29 6.90 1.02 -23.64
N LYS A 30 7.93 1.87 -23.62
CA LYS A 30 9.18 1.66 -24.38
C LYS A 30 10.01 0.50 -23.80
N GLN A 31 9.82 0.17 -22.53
CA GLN A 31 10.45 -0.95 -21.85
C GLN A 31 9.66 -2.28 -22.01
N GLY A 32 8.59 -2.30 -22.82
CA GLY A 32 7.75 -3.48 -23.02
C GLY A 32 6.91 -3.86 -21.79
N ARG A 33 6.72 -2.92 -20.85
CA ARG A 33 5.92 -3.14 -19.65
C ARG A 33 4.43 -2.94 -19.92
N ASN A 34 3.58 -3.66 -19.18
CA ASN A 34 2.14 -3.49 -19.25
C ASN A 34 1.69 -2.16 -18.60
N ALA A 35 1.65 -1.10 -19.40
CA ALA A 35 1.36 0.26 -18.97
C ALA A 35 0.01 0.39 -18.25
N GLU A 36 -1.08 -0.16 -18.82
CA GLU A 36 -2.43 -0.04 -18.25
C GLU A 36 -2.52 -0.67 -16.86
N VAL A 37 -1.93 -1.86 -16.68
CA VAL A 37 -1.90 -2.53 -15.38
C VAL A 37 -1.17 -1.69 -14.33
N LYS A 38 -0.15 -0.94 -14.75
CA LYS A 38 0.63 -0.12 -13.84
C LYS A 38 -0.07 1.20 -13.53
N ILE A 39 -0.80 1.77 -14.49
CA ILE A 39 -1.75 2.86 -14.26
C ILE A 39 -2.75 2.43 -13.18
N ASP A 40 -3.42 1.29 -13.36
CA ASP A 40 -4.40 0.77 -12.40
C ASP A 40 -3.79 0.57 -11.01
N ASN A 41 -2.59 -0.02 -10.93
CA ASN A 41 -1.89 -0.21 -9.66
C ASN A 41 -1.55 1.13 -8.98
N PHE A 42 -1.11 2.16 -9.72
CA PHE A 42 -0.83 3.49 -9.17
C PHE A 42 -2.09 4.18 -8.67
N VAL A 43 -3.16 4.17 -9.47
CA VAL A 43 -4.46 4.74 -9.07
C VAL A 43 -4.97 4.05 -7.82
N HIS A 44 -4.88 2.73 -7.77
CA HIS A 44 -5.32 1.95 -6.61
C HIS A 44 -4.48 2.25 -5.36
N CYS A 45 -3.16 2.40 -5.51
CA CYS A 45 -2.30 2.81 -4.42
C CYS A 45 -2.69 4.20 -3.88
N TRP A 46 -2.74 5.20 -4.77
CA TRP A 46 -2.97 6.60 -4.39
C TRP A 46 -4.36 6.84 -3.80
N VAL A 47 -5.41 6.17 -4.30
CA VAL A 47 -6.75 6.28 -3.69
C VAL A 47 -6.78 5.71 -2.27
N THR A 48 -6.06 4.62 -2.00
CA THR A 48 -6.00 4.06 -0.65
C THR A 48 -5.11 4.89 0.28
N GLU A 49 -4.02 5.48 -0.22
CA GLU A 49 -3.21 6.44 0.53
C GLU A 49 -4.03 7.68 0.90
N GLU A 50 -4.79 8.25 -0.05
CA GLU A 50 -5.67 9.38 0.21
C GLU A 50 -6.73 9.04 1.27
N ALA A 51 -7.39 7.90 1.15
CA ALA A 51 -8.38 7.45 2.12
C ALA A 51 -7.77 7.29 3.53
N PHE A 52 -6.56 6.73 3.64
CA PHE A 52 -5.89 6.58 4.93
C PHE A 52 -5.52 7.94 5.52
N LYS A 53 -5.03 8.86 4.69
CA LYS A 53 -4.75 10.24 5.09
C LYS A 53 -5.99 10.92 5.68
N GLN A 54 -7.17 10.76 5.05
CA GLN A 54 -8.42 11.30 5.57
C GLN A 54 -8.82 10.67 6.91
N ILE A 55 -8.59 9.36 7.11
CA ILE A 55 -8.80 8.70 8.40
C ILE A 55 -7.91 9.33 9.48
N LEU A 56 -6.61 9.52 9.21
CA LEU A 56 -5.69 10.13 10.16
C LEU A 56 -6.11 11.57 10.53
N ILE A 57 -6.45 12.38 9.52
CA ILE A 57 -6.96 13.76 9.71
C ILE A 57 -8.22 13.76 10.58
N SER A 58 -9.20 12.91 10.26
CA SER A 58 -10.48 12.85 10.99
C SER A 58 -10.32 12.48 12.46
N LYS A 59 -9.25 11.73 12.80
CA LYS A 59 -8.92 11.31 14.17
C LYS A 59 -7.99 12.30 14.88
N GLY A 60 -7.59 13.39 14.22
CA GLY A 60 -6.63 14.36 14.74
C GLY A 60 -5.23 13.77 14.95
N ILE A 61 -4.87 12.71 14.22
CA ILE A 61 -3.57 12.03 14.39
C ILE A 61 -2.46 12.84 13.73
N TRP A 62 -1.31 12.96 14.40
CA TRP A 62 -0.10 13.52 13.79
C TRP A 62 0.50 12.54 12.79
N PHE A 63 0.82 13.02 11.59
CA PHE A 63 1.53 12.23 10.59
C PHE A 63 2.36 13.09 9.64
N ARG A 64 3.37 12.48 9.02
CA ARG A 64 4.00 12.95 7.78
C ARG A 64 3.63 11.99 6.66
N TYR A 65 3.32 12.54 5.49
CA TYR A 65 2.99 11.80 4.28
C TYR A 65 3.97 12.22 3.18
N ARG A 66 4.55 11.25 2.47
CA ARG A 66 5.55 11.54 1.43
C ARG A 66 4.99 12.24 0.18
N GLY A 67 3.67 12.19 -0.03
CA GLY A 67 3.06 12.66 -1.29
C GLY A 67 3.12 11.64 -2.43
N MET A 68 2.49 11.97 -3.56
CA MET A 68 2.55 11.17 -4.78
C MET A 68 3.97 11.21 -5.36
N TYR A 69 4.57 10.04 -5.53
CA TYR A 69 5.96 9.93 -5.93
C TYR A 69 6.14 9.88 -7.47
N PHE A 70 6.93 10.80 -8.02
CA PHE A 70 7.39 10.84 -9.42
C PHE A 70 8.94 10.76 -9.45
N GLY A 71 9.54 9.79 -10.16
CA GLY A 71 11.00 9.65 -10.26
C GLY A 71 11.57 8.24 -9.97
N ASP A 72 12.89 8.16 -9.75
CA ASP A 72 13.61 6.91 -9.43
C ASP A 72 13.46 6.46 -7.96
N SER A 73 12.97 5.24 -7.77
CA SER A 73 12.62 4.59 -6.49
C SER A 73 13.63 4.68 -5.35
N GLN A 74 14.88 5.07 -5.62
CA GLN A 74 15.90 5.35 -4.60
C GLN A 74 15.57 6.56 -3.71
N GLY A 75 14.76 7.51 -4.19
CA GLY A 75 14.36 8.71 -3.42
C GLY A 75 13.00 8.60 -2.71
N ALA A 76 12.30 7.48 -2.83
CA ALA A 76 10.97 7.33 -2.25
C ALA A 76 11.05 7.02 -0.75
N GLY A 77 10.63 7.97 0.10
CA GLY A 77 10.49 7.76 1.54
C GLY A 77 9.31 6.84 1.90
N ALA A 78 9.11 6.62 3.21
CA ALA A 78 7.98 5.85 3.73
C ALA A 78 6.63 6.49 3.32
N ASP A 79 5.60 5.67 3.08
CA ASP A 79 4.26 6.15 2.71
C ASP A 79 3.76 7.13 3.79
N PHE A 80 3.70 6.65 5.04
CA PHE A 80 3.34 7.44 6.21
C PHE A 80 4.38 7.30 7.33
N THR A 81 4.59 8.36 8.09
CA THR A 81 5.25 8.34 9.38
C THR A 81 4.29 8.89 10.43
N VAL A 82 4.06 8.14 11.50
CA VAL A 82 3.21 8.51 12.64
C VAL A 82 4.05 8.51 13.91
N LYS A 83 3.52 9.07 15.01
CA LYS A 83 4.17 8.99 16.32
C LYS A 83 3.44 8.05 17.26
N ILE A 84 4.19 7.19 17.94
CA ILE A 84 3.72 6.27 18.98
C ILE A 84 4.72 6.32 20.12
N ASP A 85 4.28 6.63 21.33
CA ASP A 85 5.11 6.73 22.54
C ASP A 85 6.37 7.60 22.33
N GLY A 86 6.22 8.74 21.65
CA GLY A 86 7.28 9.70 21.33
C GLY A 86 8.20 9.30 20.18
N LYS A 87 7.96 8.14 19.53
CA LYS A 87 8.82 7.60 18.47
C LYS A 87 8.14 7.67 17.11
N GLU A 88 8.92 7.99 16.08
CA GLU A 88 8.46 7.93 14.70
C GLU A 88 8.40 6.48 14.21
N VAL A 89 7.24 6.09 13.70
CA VAL A 89 6.94 4.74 13.19
C VAL A 89 6.43 4.86 11.77
N THR A 90 6.95 4.03 10.87
CA THR A 90 6.57 4.04 9.45
C THR A 90 5.43 3.07 9.17
N VAL A 91 4.43 3.52 8.41
CA VAL A 91 3.26 2.74 8.03
C VAL A 91 3.16 2.72 6.51
N GLY A 92 3.24 1.51 5.93
CA GLY A 92 3.06 1.28 4.51
C GLY A 92 1.66 0.76 4.18
N LEU A 93 1.13 1.09 3.01
CA LEU A 93 -0.13 0.54 2.52
C LEU A 93 0.10 -0.55 1.48
N ARG A 94 -0.68 -1.62 1.58
CA ARG A 94 -0.71 -2.72 0.60
C ARG A 94 -2.10 -2.82 0.00
N SER A 95 -2.31 -2.08 -1.07
CA SER A 95 -3.53 -2.11 -1.87
C SER A 95 -3.56 -3.40 -2.69
N ILE A 96 -4.56 -4.24 -2.44
CA ILE A 96 -4.73 -5.53 -3.13
C ILE A 96 -5.97 -5.49 -4.03
N ALA A 97 -5.91 -6.16 -5.18
CA ALA A 97 -7.05 -6.26 -6.09
C ALA A 97 -8.25 -7.00 -5.46
N PRO A 98 -9.50 -6.75 -5.91
CA PRO A 98 -10.68 -7.46 -5.42
C PRO A 98 -10.54 -8.99 -5.48
N ASP A 99 -9.98 -9.54 -6.55
CA ASP A 99 -9.74 -10.98 -6.67
C ASP A 99 -8.81 -11.51 -5.59
N SER A 100 -7.75 -10.76 -5.25
CA SER A 100 -6.83 -11.12 -4.17
C SER A 100 -7.53 -11.19 -2.82
N LEU A 101 -8.52 -10.31 -2.59
CA LEU A 101 -9.32 -10.27 -1.38
C LEU A 101 -10.41 -11.35 -1.36
N GLU A 102 -11.15 -11.55 -2.46
CA GLU A 102 -12.38 -12.35 -2.48
C GLU A 102 -12.10 -13.82 -2.84
N LYS A 103 -11.23 -14.06 -3.82
CA LYS A 103 -10.93 -15.39 -4.34
C LYS A 103 -9.70 -16.00 -3.69
N TRP A 104 -8.59 -15.26 -3.66
CA TRP A 104 -7.29 -15.81 -3.27
C TRP A 104 -6.95 -15.64 -1.79
N LYS A 105 -7.69 -14.79 -1.08
CA LYS A 105 -7.48 -14.49 0.35
C LYS A 105 -6.00 -14.24 0.69
N SER A 106 -5.33 -13.44 -0.13
CA SER A 106 -3.88 -13.25 -0.01
C SER A 106 -3.39 -11.88 -0.49
N VAL A 107 -2.19 -11.51 -0.05
CA VAL A 107 -1.53 -10.24 -0.33
C VAL A 107 -0.24 -10.53 -1.10
N ALA A 108 -0.14 -10.00 -2.33
CA ALA A 108 1.07 -10.08 -3.11
C ALA A 108 2.08 -9.01 -2.65
N TYR A 109 3.34 -9.41 -2.50
CA TYR A 109 4.45 -8.55 -2.10
C TYR A 109 5.59 -8.66 -3.10
N PRO A 110 6.15 -7.55 -3.63
CA PRO A 110 7.23 -7.62 -4.61
C PRO A 110 8.47 -8.37 -4.07
N ASP A 111 8.93 -9.39 -4.79
CA ASP A 111 10.07 -10.23 -4.36
C ASP A 111 11.38 -9.42 -4.26
N ASP A 112 11.58 -8.47 -5.17
CA ASP A 112 12.78 -7.62 -5.17
C ASP A 112 12.83 -6.71 -3.94
N ARG A 113 11.68 -6.18 -3.49
CA ARG A 113 11.60 -5.39 -2.26
C ARG A 113 12.05 -6.20 -1.04
N PHE A 114 11.64 -7.46 -0.99
CA PHE A 114 12.01 -8.39 0.07
C PHE A 114 13.49 -8.81 0.01
N ARG A 115 14.04 -9.04 -1.18
CA ARG A 115 15.40 -9.58 -1.34
C ARG A 115 16.49 -8.51 -1.34
N LEU A 116 16.19 -7.33 -1.85
CA LEU A 116 17.20 -6.31 -2.21
C LEU A 116 17.03 -5.01 -1.41
N GLU A 117 15.85 -4.76 -0.83
CA GLU A 117 15.48 -3.45 -0.29
C GLU A 117 14.74 -3.55 1.07
N GLN A 118 15.18 -4.43 1.97
CA GLN A 118 14.53 -4.66 3.26
C GLN A 118 14.55 -3.42 4.19
N ASP A 119 15.54 -2.56 4.02
CA ASP A 119 15.67 -1.27 4.69
C ASP A 119 14.48 -0.34 4.36
N LYS A 120 13.94 -0.45 3.14
CA LYS A 120 12.80 0.35 2.67
C LYS A 120 11.43 -0.22 3.07
N ILE A 121 11.40 -1.33 3.79
CA ILE A 121 10.17 -1.95 4.28
C ILE A 121 9.72 -1.22 5.55
N ALA A 122 8.51 -0.67 5.54
CA ALA A 122 7.91 0.04 6.68
C ALA A 122 7.74 -0.86 7.92
N ASP A 123 7.72 -0.25 9.10
CA ASP A 123 7.58 -0.92 10.41
C ASP A 123 6.26 -1.66 10.53
N HIS A 124 5.20 -1.12 9.92
CA HIS A 124 3.91 -1.78 9.80
C HIS A 124 3.35 -1.66 8.39
N HIS A 125 2.56 -2.67 7.98
CA HIS A 125 1.86 -2.67 6.70
C HIS A 125 0.38 -2.92 6.89
N ILE A 126 -0.44 -2.01 6.37
CA ILE A 126 -1.90 -2.13 6.40
C ILE A 126 -2.37 -2.68 5.04
N VAL A 127 -3.11 -3.79 5.07
CA VAL A 127 -3.74 -4.31 3.85
C VAL A 127 -5.06 -3.57 3.59
N CYS A 128 -5.25 -3.14 2.36
CA CYS A 128 -6.41 -2.38 1.95
C CYS A 128 -6.88 -2.72 0.53
N ASN A 129 -8.09 -2.33 0.20
CA ASN A 129 -8.67 -2.42 -1.13
C ASN A 129 -9.53 -1.18 -1.39
N HIS A 130 -9.72 -0.83 -2.65
CA HIS A 130 -10.68 0.17 -3.07
C HIS A 130 -11.59 -0.48 -4.11
N LYS A 131 -12.89 -0.46 -3.86
CA LYS A 131 -13.90 -1.05 -4.73
C LYS A 131 -15.24 -0.31 -4.53
N ASP A 132 -15.93 -0.06 -5.63
CA ASP A 132 -17.25 0.58 -5.64
C ASP A 132 -17.32 1.94 -4.90
N GLY A 133 -16.21 2.71 -4.95
CA GLY A 133 -16.10 4.03 -4.31
C GLY A 133 -15.68 3.99 -2.83
N PHE A 134 -15.48 2.81 -2.25
CA PHE A 134 -15.07 2.63 -0.86
C PHE A 134 -13.66 2.08 -0.76
N SER A 135 -12.81 2.76 0.02
CA SER A 135 -11.54 2.23 0.49
C SER A 135 -11.75 1.51 1.81
N ARG A 136 -11.34 0.24 1.87
CA ARG A 136 -11.45 -0.66 3.02
C ARG A 136 -10.08 -1.05 3.53
N PHE A 137 -9.88 -0.98 4.85
CA PHE A 137 -8.65 -1.41 5.53
C PHE A 137 -8.97 -2.62 6.41
N PHE A 138 -8.35 -3.77 6.12
CA PHE A 138 -8.75 -5.06 6.70
C PHE A 138 -7.87 -5.53 7.86
N GLY A 139 -6.67 -4.97 8.00
CA GLY A 139 -5.78 -5.35 9.09
C GLY A 139 -4.36 -4.91 8.85
N ILE A 140 -3.50 -5.22 9.81
CA ILE A 140 -2.11 -4.80 9.84
C ILE A 140 -1.19 -5.98 10.15
N ILE A 141 0.04 -5.90 9.66
CA ILE A 141 1.14 -6.81 10.00
C ILE A 141 2.39 -5.99 10.35
N SER A 142 3.17 -6.43 11.33
CA SER A 142 4.46 -5.81 11.64
C SER A 142 5.52 -6.20 10.61
N LYS A 143 6.58 -5.41 10.47
CA LYS A 143 7.74 -5.72 9.62
C LYS A 143 8.35 -7.07 9.96
N GLU A 144 8.52 -7.37 11.25
CA GLU A 144 9.10 -8.63 11.71
C GLU A 144 8.27 -9.83 11.23
N GLU A 145 6.96 -9.78 11.46
CA GLU A 145 6.06 -10.88 11.06
C GLU A 145 5.95 -10.98 9.53
N LEU A 146 5.89 -9.84 8.85
CA LEU A 146 5.91 -9.77 7.39
C LEU A 146 7.14 -10.47 6.82
N LEU A 147 8.33 -10.18 7.34
CA LEU A 147 9.57 -10.78 6.86
C LEU A 147 9.61 -12.29 7.10
N LYS A 148 9.11 -12.78 8.25
CA LYS A 148 8.98 -14.22 8.53
C LYS A 148 8.07 -14.92 7.53
N GLU A 149 6.91 -14.34 7.25
CA GLU A 149 5.96 -14.89 6.28
C GLU A 149 6.51 -14.85 4.86
N LEU A 150 7.24 -13.80 4.50
CA LEU A 150 7.89 -13.68 3.19
C LEU A 150 8.97 -14.74 2.99
N GLU A 151 9.77 -15.05 4.00
CA GLU A 151 10.83 -16.06 3.91
C GLU A 151 10.29 -17.44 3.47
N ILE A 152 9.19 -17.88 4.09
CA ILE A 152 8.54 -19.17 3.82
C ILE A 152 7.58 -19.14 2.63
N SER A 153 7.20 -17.95 2.17
CA SER A 153 6.25 -17.78 1.06
C SER A 153 6.85 -18.26 -0.27
N ARG A 154 5.99 -18.87 -1.10
CA ARG A 154 6.34 -19.21 -2.49
C ARG A 154 6.57 -17.96 -3.33
N ARG A 155 7.66 -17.97 -4.11
CA ARG A 155 7.93 -17.00 -5.19
C ARG A 155 7.11 -17.37 -6.43
N LEU A 156 6.33 -16.41 -6.94
CA LEU A 156 5.43 -16.57 -8.09
C LEU A 156 5.68 -15.46 -9.10
N TYR A 157 5.70 -15.81 -10.39
CA TYR A 157 5.79 -14.83 -11.46
C TYR A 157 4.40 -14.38 -11.90
N SER A 158 4.13 -13.08 -11.84
CA SER A 158 2.91 -12.50 -12.39
C SER A 158 3.14 -12.11 -13.84
N ARG A 159 2.57 -12.86 -14.79
CA ARG A 159 2.62 -12.51 -16.22
C ARG A 159 1.99 -11.14 -16.50
N LYS A 160 0.93 -10.77 -15.75
CA LYS A 160 0.22 -9.50 -15.89
C LYS A 160 1.09 -8.31 -15.45
N ASN A 161 1.80 -8.42 -14.33
CA ASN A 161 2.69 -7.36 -13.82
C ASN A 161 4.12 -7.45 -14.35
N GLN A 162 4.48 -8.57 -15.01
CA GLN A 162 5.82 -8.91 -15.48
C GLN A 162 6.90 -8.93 -14.37
N GLU A 163 6.50 -9.25 -13.13
CA GLU A 163 7.33 -9.18 -11.94
C GLU A 163 7.14 -10.42 -11.05
N TYR A 164 8.12 -10.70 -10.19
CA TYR A 164 8.03 -11.76 -9.19
C TYR A 164 7.44 -11.22 -7.88
N PHE A 165 6.56 -12.02 -7.29
CA PHE A 165 5.90 -11.73 -6.03
C PHE A 165 6.04 -12.90 -5.07
N ARG A 166 6.00 -12.58 -3.79
CA ARG A 166 5.69 -13.51 -2.70
C ARG A 166 4.25 -13.24 -2.25
N VAL A 167 3.60 -14.25 -1.70
CA VAL A 167 2.18 -14.20 -1.36
C VAL A 167 1.99 -14.54 0.10
N ILE A 168 1.41 -13.60 0.83
CA ILE A 168 1.15 -13.75 2.27
C ILE A 168 -0.36 -14.00 2.46
N PRO A 169 -0.76 -14.98 3.28
CA PRO A 169 -2.16 -15.20 3.61
C PRO A 169 -2.79 -13.96 4.26
N LEU A 170 -4.02 -13.61 3.88
CA LEU A 170 -4.71 -12.42 4.38
C LEU A 170 -4.94 -12.49 5.91
N GLU A 171 -5.11 -13.68 6.47
CA GLU A 171 -5.29 -13.93 7.91
C GLU A 171 -4.09 -13.46 8.78
N LYS A 172 -2.92 -13.24 8.18
CA LYS A 172 -1.75 -12.68 8.87
C LYS A 172 -1.89 -11.19 9.16
N PHE A 173 -2.84 -10.51 8.50
CA PHE A 173 -3.14 -9.10 8.72
C PHE A 173 -4.30 -8.98 9.71
N ARG A 174 -3.98 -8.55 10.94
CA ARG A 174 -4.94 -8.55 12.05
C ARG A 174 -5.68 -7.23 12.16
N PHE A 175 -7.02 -7.29 12.22
CA PHE A 175 -7.87 -6.11 12.28
C PHE A 175 -7.85 -5.44 13.65
N ASP A 176 -7.91 -6.21 14.73
CA ASP A 176 -7.87 -5.71 16.09
C ASP A 176 -6.56 -4.98 16.39
N GLU A 177 -5.44 -5.45 15.82
CA GLU A 177 -4.16 -4.77 15.93
C GLU A 177 -4.11 -3.46 15.14
N LEU A 178 -4.86 -3.36 14.03
CA LEU A 178 -4.99 -2.10 13.28
C LEU A 178 -5.72 -1.06 14.12
N GLU A 179 -6.82 -1.45 14.78
CA GLU A 179 -7.57 -0.58 15.68
C GLU A 179 -6.69 -0.10 16.85
N LYS A 180 -6.01 -1.04 17.52
CA LYS A 180 -5.07 -0.71 18.61
C LYS A 180 -3.93 0.20 18.13
N LEU A 181 -3.42 0.01 16.92
CA LEU A 181 -2.38 0.89 16.40
C LEU A 181 -2.90 2.32 16.26
N LEU A 182 -4.07 2.51 15.64
CA LEU A 182 -4.67 3.83 15.45
C LEU A 182 -4.97 4.53 16.78
N GLU A 183 -5.36 3.78 17.82
CA GLU A 183 -5.59 4.32 19.17
C GLU A 183 -4.31 4.82 19.84
N LYS A 184 -3.17 4.16 19.56
CA LYS A 184 -1.86 4.52 20.11
C LYS A 184 -1.16 5.67 19.36
N MET A 185 -1.63 6.02 18.18
CA MET A 185 -1.05 7.14 17.43
C MET A 185 -1.32 8.47 18.14
N GLU A 186 -0.28 9.28 18.27
CA GLU A 186 -0.36 10.59 18.91
C GLU A 186 -1.25 11.57 18.12
N ARG A 187 -1.96 12.41 18.86
CA ARG A 187 -2.83 13.45 18.30
C ARG A 187 -2.14 14.81 18.29
N VAL A 188 -2.59 15.68 17.39
CA VAL A 188 -2.21 17.10 17.30
C VAL A 188 -2.99 17.93 18.30
#